data_AF-A0A2V6PIY5-F1
#
_entry.id   AF-A0A2V6PIY5-F1
#
_cell.length_a   1.000
_cell.length_b   1.000
_cell.length_c   1.000
_cell.angle_alpha   90.00
_cell.angle_beta   90.00
_cell.angle_gamma   90.00
#
_symmetry.space_group_name_H-M   'P 1'
#
loop_
_entity.id
_entity.type
_entity.pdbx_description
1 polymer ?
#
loop_
_entity_poly.entity_id
_entity_poly.type
_entity_poly.pdbx_seq_one_letter_code
_entity_poly.pdbx_strand_id
1 'polypeptide(L)'
;MGGLPWRARQCARLREELAPPAPRSSGHPRAHVPRRSVHGACGQDPALVAPAGRYRRIVSRSEAHVPGRDARPPALPVPVPEEVLVPFRRDRGRVLLLGHVHPDADVLGTLLALGLALEDRGWTATLGGPHPAPAVLSFLPGVTRYRTLTALDGRFDVAVLTDCPDPARTEGLIDLAKASASTVVNIDHHPDNRRYGHVNWVEPVAAATGELVYALLRELGIPITPGIATNLFTAIHTDTGSFRYSNVTPATFRIAAELVAAGADPALVSNALYERRDAGALRALGDVLRRVELSDDGRLAWLVLPEGSVEERFVEAEDLVNYPRSIGSVRVACLIRERGGQVKISLRGKGDVDVSRIAHRFGGGGHPNAAGCSVAGSLGKVTADVLAVAATAIREAAEESRTR
;
A
#
# COMPACT_ATOMS: atom_id res chain seq x y z
N MET A 1 37.77 -31.17 -5.95
CA MET A 1 38.29 -30.41 -4.78
C MET A 1 37.90 -28.96 -5.00
N GLY A 2 37.10 -28.25 -4.23
CA GLY A 2 36.51 -28.44 -2.91
C GLY A 2 35.94 -27.06 -2.55
N GLY A 3 34.84 -26.66 -3.19
CA GLY A 3 34.17 -25.39 -2.96
C GLY A 3 33.18 -25.54 -1.81
N LEU A 4 33.52 -24.99 -0.65
CA LEU A 4 32.63 -24.91 0.51
C LEU A 4 31.35 -24.14 0.13
N PRO A 5 30.14 -24.63 0.48
CA PRO A 5 28.90 -24.00 0.08
C PRO A 5 28.63 -22.73 0.90
N TRP A 6 28.06 -21.74 0.21
CA TRP A 6 27.35 -20.51 0.61
C TRP A 6 26.80 -20.44 2.07
N ARG A 7 26.48 -21.56 2.72
CA ARG A 7 25.91 -21.65 4.07
C ARG A 7 26.85 -21.32 5.24
N ALA A 8 28.17 -21.49 5.11
CA ALA A 8 29.05 -21.48 6.28
C ALA A 8 29.54 -20.07 6.70
N ARG A 9 29.70 -19.13 5.75
CA ARG A 9 30.29 -17.81 6.05
C ARG A 9 29.27 -16.77 6.53
N GLN A 10 27.99 -16.91 6.14
CA GLN A 10 26.92 -15.98 6.55
C GLN A 10 26.24 -16.36 7.88
N CYS A 11 26.11 -17.65 8.19
CA CYS A 11 25.59 -18.10 9.50
C CYS A 11 26.48 -17.69 10.69
N ALA A 12 27.78 -17.50 10.47
CA ALA A 12 28.70 -17.03 11.49
C ALA A 12 28.49 -15.53 11.81
N ARG A 13 28.30 -14.68 10.79
CA ARG A 13 28.01 -13.25 10.97
C ARG A 13 26.65 -12.98 11.61
N LEU A 14 25.61 -13.73 11.22
CA LEU A 14 24.26 -13.59 11.78
C LEU A 14 24.16 -13.96 13.27
N ARG A 15 25.10 -14.76 13.81
CA ARG A 15 25.12 -15.11 15.25
C ARG A 15 25.85 -14.08 16.11
N GLU A 16 26.78 -13.30 15.55
CA GLU A 16 27.54 -12.29 16.29
C GLU A 16 26.81 -10.94 16.40
N GLU A 17 25.91 -10.59 15.47
CA GLU A 17 25.23 -9.27 15.46
C GLU A 17 23.89 -9.22 16.24
N LEU A 18 23.43 -10.35 16.81
CA LEU A 18 22.18 -10.44 17.59
C LEU A 18 22.37 -10.37 19.11
N ALA A 19 23.59 -10.09 19.60
CA ALA A 19 23.83 -9.88 21.02
C ALA A 19 23.38 -8.47 21.47
N PRO A 20 22.69 -8.31 22.62
CA PRO A 20 22.33 -7.00 23.15
C PRO A 20 23.60 -6.20 23.45
N PRO A 21 23.61 -4.86 23.21
CA PRO A 21 24.79 -4.05 23.49
C PRO A 21 25.09 -4.05 25.00
N ALA A 22 26.36 -4.27 25.36
CA ALA A 22 26.82 -4.11 26.74
C ALA A 22 26.59 -2.67 27.24
N PRO A 23 26.24 -2.46 28.52
CA PRO A 23 26.03 -1.13 29.07
C PRO A 23 27.32 -0.32 29.00
N ARG A 24 27.29 0.83 28.30
CA ARG A 24 28.43 1.74 28.23
C ARG A 24 28.52 2.58 29.51
N SER A 25 29.69 2.54 30.14
CA SER A 25 30.07 3.42 31.23
C SER A 25 30.17 4.88 30.75
N SER A 26 29.71 5.79 31.60
CA SER A 26 29.74 7.24 31.40
C SER A 26 31.17 7.77 31.50
N GLY A 27 31.68 8.34 30.40
CA GLY A 27 32.96 9.03 30.37
C GLY A 27 33.11 9.85 29.09
N HIS A 28 32.67 11.11 29.12
CA HIS A 28 32.92 12.07 28.04
C HIS A 28 34.24 12.81 28.28
N PRO A 29 35.20 12.80 27.33
CA PRO A 29 36.11 13.92 27.16
C PRO A 29 35.50 14.93 26.18
N ARG A 30 35.43 16.20 26.61
CA ARG A 30 35.00 17.34 25.79
C ARG A 30 36.01 17.55 24.65
N ALA A 31 35.57 17.45 23.40
CA ALA A 31 36.30 17.92 22.23
C ALA A 31 35.67 19.23 21.72
N HIS A 32 36.50 20.27 21.61
CA HIS A 32 36.14 21.58 21.06
C HIS A 32 35.75 21.47 19.58
N VAL A 33 34.57 21.98 19.23
CA VAL A 33 34.12 22.19 17.84
C VAL A 33 34.30 23.67 17.50
N PRO A 34 35.07 24.04 16.46
CA PRO A 34 35.14 25.43 16.03
C PRO A 34 33.84 25.82 15.33
N ARG A 35 33.25 26.94 15.76
CA ARG A 35 32.07 27.55 15.13
C ARG A 35 32.45 28.06 13.73
N ARG A 36 31.82 27.54 12.68
CA ARG A 36 31.63 28.26 11.43
C ARG A 36 30.14 28.35 11.10
N SER A 37 29.67 29.58 11.08
CA SER A 37 28.36 30.01 10.58
C SER A 37 28.27 29.76 9.09
N VAL A 38 27.16 29.17 8.62
CA VAL A 38 26.82 29.16 7.20
C VAL A 38 25.53 29.96 7.02
N HIS A 39 25.71 31.26 6.78
CA HIS A 39 24.75 32.10 6.06
C HIS A 39 25.44 32.52 4.77
N GLY A 40 24.71 32.38 3.67
CA GLY A 40 25.24 32.61 2.33
C GLY A 40 25.51 34.08 2.04
N ALA A 41 26.47 34.33 1.15
CA ALA A 41 26.46 35.42 0.19
C ALA A 41 27.66 35.28 -0.77
N CYS A 42 27.35 35.39 -2.06
CA CYS A 42 28.13 36.11 -3.07
C CYS A 42 29.61 35.70 -3.28
N GLY A 43 29.82 34.75 -4.20
CA GLY A 43 31.06 34.68 -4.97
C GLY A 43 30.80 35.26 -6.36
N GLN A 44 31.47 36.38 -6.66
CA GLN A 44 31.46 37.05 -7.96
C GLN A 44 32.36 36.27 -8.93
N ASP A 45 31.86 36.00 -10.14
CA ASP A 45 32.67 35.62 -11.29
C ASP A 45 32.27 36.53 -12.46
N PRO A 46 33.18 37.37 -13.01
CA PRO A 46 32.82 38.35 -14.02
C PRO A 46 33.19 37.84 -15.42
N ALA A 47 32.22 37.27 -16.13
CA ALA A 47 32.12 37.37 -17.59
C ALA A 47 30.96 36.48 -18.05
N LEU A 48 29.86 37.10 -18.47
CA LEU A 48 29.10 36.72 -19.67
C LEU A 48 28.00 37.77 -19.86
N VAL A 49 28.25 38.63 -20.84
CA VAL A 49 27.38 39.70 -21.30
C VAL A 49 26.08 39.10 -21.83
N ALA A 50 24.94 39.48 -21.23
CA ALA A 50 23.62 39.14 -21.73
C ALA A 50 23.18 40.12 -22.83
N PRO A 51 22.58 39.68 -23.96
CA PRO A 51 21.78 40.56 -24.79
C PRO A 51 20.34 40.61 -24.25
N ALA A 52 19.82 41.82 -24.12
CA ALA A 52 18.45 42.11 -23.71
C ALA A 52 17.43 41.59 -24.74
N GLY A 53 16.86 40.41 -24.49
CA GLY A 53 15.74 39.85 -25.24
C GLY A 53 14.41 40.13 -24.55
N ARG A 54 13.58 40.97 -25.18
CA ARG A 54 12.20 41.26 -24.75
C ARG A 54 11.36 39.97 -24.84
N TYR A 55 10.90 39.43 -23.71
CA TYR A 55 9.81 38.45 -23.71
C TYR A 55 8.51 39.15 -24.10
N ARG A 56 8.14 39.06 -25.38
CA ARG A 56 6.79 39.40 -25.85
C ARG A 56 5.81 38.36 -25.32
N ARG A 57 4.87 38.80 -24.51
CA ARG A 57 3.70 38.05 -24.06
C ARG A 57 2.81 37.78 -25.29
N ILE A 58 2.90 36.58 -25.85
CA ILE A 58 1.93 36.12 -26.86
C ILE A 58 0.71 35.65 -26.09
N VAL A 59 -0.27 36.53 -25.95
CA VAL A 59 -1.63 36.15 -25.55
C VAL A 59 -2.42 35.97 -26.85
N SER A 60 -2.35 34.79 -27.46
CA SER A 60 -3.32 34.44 -28.50
C SER A 60 -4.61 34.02 -27.80
N ARG A 61 -5.62 34.89 -27.86
CA ARG A 61 -7.02 34.50 -27.63
C ARG A 61 -7.40 33.50 -28.73
N SER A 62 -7.27 32.20 -28.46
CA SER A 62 -8.13 31.22 -29.11
C SER A 62 -9.26 30.92 -28.13
N GLU A 63 -10.48 31.30 -28.48
CA GLU A 63 -11.68 30.74 -27.86
C GLU A 63 -11.65 29.23 -28.12
N ALA A 64 -11.11 28.50 -27.16
CA ALA A 64 -11.21 27.05 -27.16
C ALA A 64 -12.67 26.72 -26.87
N HIS A 65 -13.37 26.32 -27.92
CA HIS A 65 -14.64 25.61 -27.85
C HIS A 65 -14.52 24.51 -26.80
N VAL A 66 -15.17 24.69 -25.65
CA VAL A 66 -15.31 23.65 -24.62
C VAL A 66 -16.35 22.66 -25.14
N PRO A 67 -15.98 21.44 -25.58
CA PRO A 67 -16.96 20.48 -26.05
C PRO A 67 -17.84 20.03 -24.88
N GLY A 68 -19.10 19.78 -25.19
CA GLY A 68 -20.23 19.63 -24.27
C GLY A 68 -20.04 18.76 -23.02
N ARG A 69 -20.85 19.09 -22.02
CA ARG A 69 -21.16 18.31 -20.79
C ARG A 69 -21.76 16.92 -21.05
N ASP A 70 -21.75 16.43 -22.29
CA ASP A 70 -22.37 15.18 -22.74
C ASP A 70 -21.35 14.09 -23.09
N ALA A 71 -20.09 14.23 -22.65
CA ALA A 71 -19.13 13.13 -22.75
C ALA A 71 -19.64 11.98 -21.88
N ARG A 72 -20.13 10.91 -22.53
CA ARG A 72 -20.42 9.63 -21.87
C ARG A 72 -19.19 9.27 -21.03
N PRO A 73 -19.36 8.97 -19.72
CA PRO A 73 -18.23 8.63 -18.89
C PRO A 73 -17.45 7.50 -19.56
N PRO A 74 -16.10 7.55 -19.54
CA PRO A 74 -15.28 6.54 -20.16
C PRO A 74 -15.70 5.17 -19.62
N ALA A 75 -15.81 4.19 -20.53
CA ALA A 75 -16.16 2.83 -20.15
C ALA A 75 -15.17 2.35 -19.08
N LEU A 76 -15.73 1.95 -17.94
CA LEU A 76 -14.98 1.26 -16.90
C LEU A 76 -14.32 0.04 -17.54
N PRO A 77 -13.06 -0.28 -17.20
CA PRO A 77 -12.35 -1.39 -17.84
C PRO A 77 -13.06 -2.73 -17.61
N VAL A 78 -13.91 -2.83 -16.58
CA VAL A 78 -14.72 -4.00 -16.28
C VAL A 78 -16.18 -3.58 -16.02
N PRO A 79 -17.17 -4.15 -16.72
CA PRO A 79 -18.59 -3.99 -16.39
C PRO A 79 -18.89 -4.49 -14.96
N VAL A 80 -19.71 -3.76 -14.22
CA VAL A 80 -20.16 -4.20 -12.89
C VAL A 80 -21.13 -5.37 -13.05
N PRO A 81 -20.86 -6.56 -12.48
CA PRO A 81 -21.77 -7.69 -12.60
C PRO A 81 -23.14 -7.38 -11.97
N GLU A 82 -24.21 -7.82 -12.62
CA GLU A 82 -25.59 -7.56 -12.18
C GLU A 82 -25.85 -8.07 -10.76
N GLU A 83 -25.31 -9.24 -10.41
CA GLU A 83 -25.34 -9.81 -9.06
C GLU A 83 -24.72 -8.90 -7.98
N VAL A 84 -23.78 -8.02 -8.33
CA VAL A 84 -23.21 -7.02 -7.41
C VAL A 84 -24.15 -5.83 -7.25
N LEU A 85 -24.89 -5.46 -8.30
CA LEU A 85 -25.82 -4.33 -8.28
C LEU A 85 -27.11 -4.64 -7.51
N VAL A 86 -27.64 -5.86 -7.69
CA VAL A 86 -28.94 -6.30 -7.14
C VAL A 86 -29.10 -5.98 -5.65
N PRO A 87 -28.13 -6.27 -4.76
CA PRO A 87 -28.23 -5.94 -3.35
C PRO A 87 -28.47 -4.44 -3.05
N PHE A 88 -27.97 -3.54 -3.91
CA PHE A 88 -28.00 -2.09 -3.71
C PHE A 88 -29.11 -1.36 -4.49
N ARG A 89 -29.92 -2.06 -5.29
CA ARG A 89 -31.03 -1.45 -6.06
C ARG A 89 -32.19 -0.96 -5.20
N ARG A 90 -32.24 -1.37 -3.93
CA ARG A 90 -33.22 -0.86 -2.98
C ARG A 90 -32.93 0.59 -2.63
N ASP A 91 -33.99 1.37 -2.44
CA ASP A 91 -33.86 2.78 -2.07
C ASP A 91 -33.27 2.94 -0.66
N ARG A 92 -33.65 2.06 0.27
CA ARG A 92 -33.18 2.07 1.66
C ARG A 92 -32.84 0.66 2.13
N GLY A 93 -31.96 0.57 3.12
CA GLY A 93 -31.56 -0.68 3.75
C GLY A 93 -30.52 -0.45 4.84
N ARG A 94 -30.09 -1.54 5.47
CA ARG A 94 -29.00 -1.54 6.45
C ARG A 94 -27.80 -2.28 5.91
N VAL A 95 -26.65 -1.61 5.84
CA VAL A 95 -25.41 -2.16 5.31
C VAL A 95 -24.36 -2.30 6.40
N LEU A 96 -23.67 -3.43 6.43
CA LEU A 96 -22.43 -3.63 7.17
C LEU A 96 -21.25 -3.46 6.22
N LEU A 97 -20.33 -2.57 6.53
CA LEU A 97 -19.12 -2.30 5.77
C LEU A 97 -17.93 -2.78 6.61
N LEU A 98 -17.50 -4.01 6.34
CA LEU A 98 -16.60 -4.78 7.19
C LEU A 98 -15.17 -4.77 6.63
N GLY A 99 -14.26 -4.16 7.37
CA GLY A 99 -12.83 -4.19 7.11
C GLY A 99 -12.13 -5.37 7.80
N HIS A 100 -10.83 -5.48 7.57
CA HIS A 100 -9.98 -6.55 8.09
C HIS A 100 -8.89 -6.02 9.04
N VAL A 101 -8.06 -6.91 9.59
CA VAL A 101 -6.91 -6.55 10.43
C VAL A 101 -5.97 -5.59 9.70
N HIS A 102 -5.49 -4.58 10.42
CA HIS A 102 -4.60 -3.55 9.90
C HIS A 102 -5.15 -2.93 8.61
N PRO A 103 -6.35 -2.30 8.64
CA PRO A 103 -6.96 -1.74 7.44
C PRO A 103 -6.09 -0.62 6.91
N ASP A 104 -5.82 -0.64 5.61
CA ASP A 104 -5.06 0.39 4.93
C ASP A 104 -5.99 1.40 4.23
N ALA A 105 -5.42 2.20 3.35
CA ALA A 105 -6.14 3.24 2.64
C ALA A 105 -7.09 2.69 1.57
N ASP A 106 -6.81 1.54 0.95
CA ASP A 106 -7.73 0.97 -0.04
C ASP A 106 -8.99 0.49 0.69
N VAL A 107 -8.82 -0.30 1.74
CA VAL A 107 -9.92 -0.78 2.61
C VAL A 107 -10.74 0.35 3.21
N LEU A 108 -10.09 1.33 3.86
CA LEU A 108 -10.84 2.42 4.48
C LEU A 108 -11.47 3.34 3.44
N GLY A 109 -10.76 3.65 2.35
CA GLY A 109 -11.25 4.51 1.29
C GLY A 109 -12.49 3.94 0.63
N THR A 110 -12.49 2.67 0.26
CA THR A 110 -13.63 1.99 -0.37
C THR A 110 -14.84 1.89 0.56
N LEU A 111 -14.65 1.46 1.81
CA LEU A 111 -15.73 1.33 2.77
C LEU A 111 -16.33 2.70 3.14
N LEU A 112 -15.51 3.72 3.37
CA LEU A 112 -16.01 5.06 3.68
C LEU A 112 -16.74 5.68 2.49
N ALA A 113 -16.21 5.52 1.28
CA ALA A 113 -16.86 6.00 0.05
C ALA A 113 -18.23 5.34 -0.14
N LEU A 114 -18.32 4.01 -0.01
CA LEU A 114 -19.58 3.28 -0.15
C LEU A 114 -20.57 3.63 0.97
N GLY A 115 -20.09 3.81 2.20
CA GLY A 115 -20.92 4.23 3.32
C GLY A 115 -21.56 5.60 3.11
N LEU A 116 -20.76 6.60 2.74
CA LEU A 116 -21.27 7.95 2.41
C LEU A 116 -22.28 7.91 1.26
N ALA A 117 -21.95 7.17 0.19
CA ALA A 117 -22.80 7.05 -0.99
C ALA A 117 -24.17 6.40 -0.71
N LEU A 118 -24.20 5.34 0.11
CA LEU A 118 -25.45 4.64 0.45
C LEU A 118 -26.31 5.44 1.43
N GLU A 119 -25.70 6.17 2.36
CA GLU A 119 -26.45 7.00 3.30
C GLU A 119 -27.09 8.22 2.66
N ASP A 120 -26.45 8.81 1.64
CA ASP A 120 -27.07 9.83 0.81
C ASP A 120 -28.34 9.32 0.09
N ARG A 121 -28.51 7.99 -0.05
CA ARG A 121 -29.72 7.32 -0.54
C ARG A 121 -30.71 6.93 0.55
N GLY A 122 -30.39 7.15 1.84
CA GLY A 122 -31.26 6.79 2.97
C GLY A 122 -31.00 5.40 3.54
N TRP A 123 -29.85 4.79 3.24
CA TRP A 123 -29.41 3.59 3.96
C TRP A 123 -28.85 3.95 5.34
N THR A 124 -28.71 2.94 6.20
CA THR A 124 -27.98 3.05 7.47
C THR A 124 -26.73 2.18 7.39
N ALA A 125 -25.54 2.79 7.51
CA ALA A 125 -24.27 2.08 7.42
C ALA A 125 -23.65 1.83 8.80
N THR A 126 -23.23 0.59 9.06
CA THR A 126 -22.32 0.23 10.16
C THR A 126 -20.94 -0.02 9.57
N LEU A 127 -19.93 0.73 10.01
CA LEU A 127 -18.56 0.65 9.48
C LEU A 127 -17.60 0.18 10.56
N GLY A 128 -16.81 -0.84 10.27
CA GLY A 128 -15.81 -1.29 11.23
C GLY A 128 -15.10 -2.58 10.84
N GLY A 129 -14.24 -3.04 11.74
CA GLY A 129 -13.44 -4.25 11.55
C GLY A 129 -12.72 -4.62 12.84
N PRO A 130 -11.84 -5.64 12.82
CA PRO A 130 -11.19 -6.13 14.04
C PRO A 130 -10.17 -5.13 14.61
N HIS A 131 -9.57 -4.29 13.77
CA HIS A 131 -8.54 -3.31 14.16
C HIS A 131 -9.03 -1.87 13.94
N PRO A 132 -8.49 -0.88 14.66
CA PRO A 132 -8.86 0.53 14.45
C PRO A 132 -8.30 1.09 13.14
N ALA A 133 -8.86 2.20 12.67
CA ALA A 133 -8.30 2.96 11.56
C ALA A 133 -6.91 3.54 11.95
N PRO A 134 -5.90 3.45 11.07
CA PRO A 134 -4.58 4.04 11.32
C PRO A 134 -4.65 5.56 11.48
N ALA A 135 -3.84 6.12 12.39
CA ALA A 135 -3.81 7.55 12.65
C ALA A 135 -3.43 8.39 11.41
N VAL A 136 -2.58 7.85 10.53
CA VAL A 136 -2.20 8.49 9.26
C VAL A 136 -3.40 8.69 8.31
N LEU A 137 -4.48 7.91 8.48
CA LEU A 137 -5.71 7.99 7.69
C LEU A 137 -6.84 8.76 8.39
N SER A 138 -6.53 9.45 9.50
CA SER A 138 -7.50 10.26 10.25
C SER A 138 -8.10 11.45 9.48
N PHE A 139 -7.51 11.80 8.34
CA PHE A 139 -8.02 12.86 7.46
C PHE A 139 -9.14 12.39 6.52
N LEU A 140 -9.36 11.07 6.39
CA LEU A 140 -10.36 10.53 5.48
C LEU A 140 -11.78 10.95 5.88
N PRO A 141 -12.58 11.52 4.96
CA PRO A 141 -13.97 11.88 5.23
C PRO A 141 -14.79 10.69 5.78
N GLY A 142 -15.34 10.87 6.99
CA GLY A 142 -16.16 9.87 7.67
C GLY A 142 -15.39 8.84 8.52
N VAL A 143 -14.05 8.88 8.55
CA VAL A 143 -13.23 7.87 9.27
C VAL A 143 -13.54 7.79 10.77
N THR A 144 -13.99 8.89 11.38
CA THR A 144 -14.43 8.95 12.77
C THR A 144 -15.63 8.07 13.07
N ARG A 145 -16.26 7.47 12.07
CA ARG A 145 -17.38 6.53 12.18
C ARG A 145 -16.95 5.07 12.10
N TYR A 146 -15.74 4.80 11.62
CA TYR A 146 -15.16 3.46 11.63
C TYR A 146 -14.90 3.03 13.08
N ARG A 147 -15.32 1.81 13.42
CA ARG A 147 -15.22 1.27 14.79
C ARG A 147 -14.49 -0.05 14.80
N THR A 148 -13.77 -0.31 15.88
CA THR A 148 -13.36 -1.66 16.22
C THR A 148 -14.60 -2.46 16.61
N LEU A 149 -14.82 -3.58 15.95
CA LEU A 149 -15.98 -4.46 16.15
C LEU A 149 -15.52 -5.75 16.80
N THR A 150 -16.22 -6.16 17.85
CA THR A 150 -16.09 -7.49 18.47
C THR A 150 -17.41 -8.27 18.41
N ALA A 151 -18.50 -7.60 18.02
CA ALA A 151 -19.83 -8.14 17.85
C ALA A 151 -20.59 -7.33 16.79
N LEU A 152 -21.68 -7.90 16.29
CA LEU A 152 -22.58 -7.24 15.34
C LEU A 152 -23.99 -7.22 15.91
N ASP A 153 -24.60 -6.02 15.95
CA ASP A 153 -25.94 -5.85 16.48
C ASP A 153 -27.00 -5.79 15.36
N GLY A 154 -28.00 -6.65 15.46
CA GLY A 154 -29.17 -6.67 14.58
C GLY A 154 -28.95 -7.41 13.24
N ARG A 155 -29.83 -7.13 12.29
CA ARG A 155 -29.80 -7.70 10.92
C ARG A 155 -29.34 -6.66 9.92
N PHE A 156 -28.73 -7.14 8.83
CA PHE A 156 -28.30 -6.34 7.70
C PHE A 156 -28.94 -6.88 6.41
N ASP A 157 -29.25 -5.99 5.49
CA ASP A 157 -29.66 -6.39 4.14
C ASP A 157 -28.42 -6.86 3.36
N VAL A 158 -27.31 -6.14 3.52
CA VAL A 158 -26.05 -6.40 2.81
C VAL A 158 -24.88 -6.23 3.77
N ALA A 159 -23.92 -7.16 3.74
CA ALA A 159 -22.58 -6.94 4.25
C ALA A 159 -21.61 -6.83 3.08
N VAL A 160 -20.70 -5.87 3.11
CA VAL A 160 -19.70 -5.65 2.08
C VAL A 160 -18.31 -5.74 2.71
N LEU A 161 -17.46 -6.53 2.07
CA LEU A 161 -16.03 -6.55 2.34
C LEU A 161 -15.33 -6.08 1.07
N THR A 162 -14.39 -5.18 1.26
CA THR A 162 -13.56 -4.67 0.18
C THR A 162 -12.10 -4.96 0.50
N ASP A 163 -11.31 -5.26 -0.52
CA ASP A 163 -9.86 -5.41 -0.41
C ASP A 163 -9.43 -6.48 0.61
N CYS A 164 -10.14 -7.61 0.62
CA CYS A 164 -9.96 -8.66 1.62
C CYS A 164 -9.92 -10.03 0.95
N PRO A 165 -8.73 -10.51 0.50
CA PRO A 165 -8.62 -11.79 -0.21
C PRO A 165 -8.88 -13.01 0.67
N ASP A 166 -8.52 -12.93 1.94
CA ASP A 166 -8.69 -14.01 2.91
C ASP A 166 -9.65 -13.59 4.04
N PRO A 167 -10.82 -14.24 4.19
CA PRO A 167 -11.79 -13.90 5.23
C PRO A 167 -11.25 -14.11 6.65
N ALA A 168 -10.19 -14.92 6.83
CA ALA A 168 -9.52 -15.06 8.12
C ALA A 168 -8.96 -13.73 8.65
N ARG A 169 -8.68 -12.76 7.77
CA ARG A 169 -8.24 -11.41 8.15
C ARG A 169 -9.33 -10.61 8.86
N THR A 170 -10.57 -11.09 8.93
CA THR A 170 -11.65 -10.45 9.70
C THR A 170 -11.73 -10.93 11.15
N GLU A 171 -10.86 -11.86 11.56
CA GLU A 171 -10.84 -12.46 12.90
C GLU A 171 -12.20 -13.01 13.36
N GLY A 172 -12.93 -13.64 12.43
CA GLY A 172 -14.23 -14.28 12.70
C GLY A 172 -15.44 -13.36 12.55
N LEU A 173 -15.26 -12.05 12.35
CA LEU A 173 -16.38 -11.13 12.10
C LEU A 173 -17.15 -11.50 10.82
N ILE A 174 -16.50 -12.14 9.84
CA ILE A 174 -17.16 -12.66 8.64
C ILE A 174 -18.26 -13.68 8.95
N ASP A 175 -18.08 -14.52 9.98
CA ASP A 175 -19.08 -15.54 10.33
C ASP A 175 -20.31 -14.87 10.97
N LEU A 176 -20.09 -13.84 11.79
CA LEU A 176 -21.16 -13.00 12.30
C LEU A 176 -21.88 -12.26 11.18
N ALA A 177 -21.14 -11.75 10.18
CA ALA A 177 -21.73 -11.09 9.02
C ALA A 177 -22.60 -12.05 8.20
N LYS A 178 -22.13 -13.28 7.95
CA LYS A 178 -22.91 -14.33 7.27
C LYS A 178 -24.18 -14.74 8.05
N ALA A 179 -24.12 -14.71 9.37
CA ALA A 179 -25.29 -15.02 10.21
C ALA A 179 -26.31 -13.88 10.33
N SER A 180 -25.91 -12.64 10.05
CA SER A 180 -26.72 -11.44 10.29
C SER A 180 -27.13 -10.68 9.02
N ALA A 181 -26.42 -10.86 7.91
CA ALA A 181 -26.69 -10.22 6.63
C ALA A 181 -27.40 -11.17 5.65
N SER A 182 -28.37 -10.64 4.89
CA SER A 182 -29.05 -11.43 3.84
C SER A 182 -28.15 -11.73 2.64
N THR A 183 -27.18 -10.86 2.36
CA THR A 183 -26.18 -11.06 1.31
C THR A 183 -24.83 -10.53 1.78
N VAL A 184 -23.75 -11.22 1.37
CA VAL A 184 -22.37 -10.84 1.67
C VAL A 184 -21.70 -10.64 0.31
N VAL A 185 -21.27 -9.41 0.04
CA VAL A 185 -20.62 -9.00 -1.19
C VAL A 185 -19.14 -8.81 -0.91
N ASN A 186 -18.29 -9.50 -1.65
CA ASN A 186 -16.83 -9.40 -1.60
C ASN A 186 -16.36 -8.73 -2.88
N ILE A 187 -15.78 -7.53 -2.77
CA ILE A 187 -15.26 -6.73 -3.89
C ILE A 187 -13.75 -6.61 -3.72
N ASP A 188 -12.97 -7.11 -4.65
CA ASP A 188 -11.51 -7.19 -4.47
C ASP A 188 -10.77 -7.17 -5.80
N HIS A 189 -9.50 -6.81 -5.79
CA HIS A 189 -8.59 -6.89 -6.93
C HIS A 189 -7.44 -7.89 -6.70
N HIS A 190 -7.41 -8.57 -5.56
CA HIS A 190 -6.39 -9.58 -5.29
C HIS A 190 -6.61 -10.88 -6.10
N PRO A 191 -5.58 -11.38 -6.83
CA PRO A 191 -5.71 -12.61 -7.64
C PRO A 191 -5.90 -13.88 -6.81
N ASP A 192 -5.48 -13.87 -5.54
CA ASP A 192 -5.56 -14.97 -4.58
C ASP A 192 -6.80 -14.89 -3.66
N ASN A 193 -7.77 -14.03 -3.98
CA ASN A 193 -9.03 -13.92 -3.23
C ASN A 193 -9.80 -15.26 -3.20
N ARG A 194 -10.27 -15.65 -2.01
CA ARG A 194 -10.93 -16.93 -1.73
C ARG A 194 -12.42 -16.99 -2.10
N ARG A 195 -12.98 -15.91 -2.63
CA ARG A 195 -14.37 -15.81 -3.12
C ARG A 195 -15.41 -16.32 -2.11
N TYR A 196 -15.31 -15.83 -0.88
CA TYR A 196 -16.07 -16.32 0.28
C TYR A 196 -17.45 -15.68 0.49
N GLY A 197 -17.77 -14.63 -0.29
CA GLY A 197 -19.06 -13.95 -0.26
C GLY A 197 -20.15 -14.77 -0.94
N HIS A 198 -21.40 -14.37 -0.72
CA HIS A 198 -22.53 -14.84 -1.53
C HIS A 198 -22.41 -14.30 -2.96
N VAL A 199 -21.90 -13.08 -3.09
CA VAL A 199 -21.53 -12.43 -4.36
C VAL A 199 -20.05 -12.06 -4.29
N ASN A 200 -19.28 -12.36 -5.34
CA ASN A 200 -17.85 -12.11 -5.38
C ASN A 200 -17.47 -11.42 -6.70
N TRP A 201 -17.06 -10.16 -6.61
CA TRP A 201 -16.53 -9.40 -7.72
C TRP A 201 -15.04 -9.21 -7.52
N VAL A 202 -14.26 -10.07 -8.20
CA VAL A 202 -12.79 -10.10 -8.06
C VAL A 202 -12.17 -9.78 -9.42
N GLU A 203 -11.51 -8.63 -9.52
CA GLU A 203 -10.93 -8.12 -10.77
C GLU A 203 -9.44 -7.79 -10.65
N PRO A 204 -8.56 -8.77 -10.90
CA PRO A 204 -7.11 -8.60 -10.74
C PRO A 204 -6.44 -7.61 -11.68
N VAL A 205 -7.17 -7.12 -12.68
CA VAL A 205 -6.69 -6.08 -13.61
C VAL A 205 -6.89 -4.66 -13.07
N ALA A 206 -7.72 -4.49 -12.04
CA ALA A 206 -7.90 -3.21 -11.39
C ALA A 206 -6.67 -2.84 -10.55
N ALA A 207 -6.30 -1.57 -10.60
CA ALA A 207 -5.10 -1.10 -9.90
C ALA A 207 -5.30 -1.01 -8.38
N ALA A 208 -6.55 -0.90 -7.93
CA ALA A 208 -6.98 -0.85 -6.54
C ALA A 208 -8.46 -1.23 -6.45
N THR A 209 -8.94 -1.69 -5.30
CA THR A 209 -10.37 -1.89 -5.04
C THR A 209 -11.16 -0.57 -5.13
N GLY A 210 -10.51 0.57 -4.87
CA GLY A 210 -11.03 1.90 -5.14
C GLY A 210 -11.57 2.12 -6.56
N GLU A 211 -10.96 1.51 -7.59
CA GLU A 211 -11.47 1.59 -8.97
C GLU A 211 -12.79 0.84 -9.13
N LEU A 212 -12.93 -0.31 -8.46
CA LEU A 212 -14.13 -1.15 -8.49
C LEU A 212 -15.29 -0.48 -7.75
N VAL A 213 -15.03 0.14 -6.59
CA VAL A 213 -16.07 0.89 -5.89
C VAL A 213 -16.47 2.15 -6.65
N TYR A 214 -15.53 2.86 -7.27
CA TYR A 214 -15.87 3.95 -8.20
C TYR A 214 -16.82 3.45 -9.30
N ALA A 215 -16.48 2.33 -9.95
CA ALA A 215 -17.30 1.69 -10.97
C ALA A 215 -18.72 1.36 -10.49
N LEU A 216 -18.83 0.73 -9.31
CA LEU A 216 -20.10 0.41 -8.68
C LEU A 216 -20.98 1.64 -8.46
N LEU A 217 -20.41 2.72 -7.91
CA LEU A 217 -21.16 3.95 -7.63
C LEU A 217 -21.66 4.61 -8.92
N ARG A 218 -20.86 4.58 -9.99
CA ARG A 218 -21.26 5.11 -11.30
C ARG A 218 -22.43 4.32 -11.89
N GLU A 219 -22.37 2.99 -11.83
CA GLU A 219 -23.42 2.12 -12.36
C GLU A 219 -24.73 2.22 -11.56
N LEU A 220 -24.64 2.44 -10.24
CA LEU A 220 -25.80 2.72 -9.38
C LEU A 220 -26.37 4.15 -9.55
N GLY A 221 -25.75 4.98 -10.40
CA GLY A 221 -26.14 6.36 -10.64
C GLY A 221 -25.93 7.30 -9.45
N ILE A 222 -25.02 6.94 -8.53
CA ILE A 222 -24.78 7.72 -7.30
C ILE A 222 -23.78 8.84 -7.60
N PRO A 223 -24.10 10.10 -7.26
CA PRO A 223 -23.16 11.21 -7.41
C PRO A 223 -21.90 11.01 -6.56
N ILE A 224 -20.73 11.28 -7.15
CA ILE A 224 -19.47 11.29 -6.41
C ILE A 224 -19.30 12.66 -5.76
N THR A 225 -19.55 12.73 -4.45
CA THR A 225 -19.32 13.94 -3.64
C THR A 225 -17.82 14.12 -3.34
N PRO A 226 -17.36 15.32 -2.90
CA PRO A 226 -15.95 15.52 -2.55
C PRO A 226 -15.43 14.56 -1.46
N GLY A 227 -16.30 14.15 -0.53
CA GLY A 227 -15.97 13.17 0.51
C GLY A 227 -15.71 11.77 -0.07
N ILE A 228 -16.63 11.31 -0.93
CA ILE A 228 -16.49 10.05 -1.67
C ILE A 228 -15.24 10.11 -2.57
N ALA A 229 -15.05 11.22 -3.26
CA ALA A 229 -13.91 11.43 -4.16
C ALA A 229 -12.57 11.32 -3.43
N THR A 230 -12.44 11.99 -2.29
CA THR A 230 -11.20 11.96 -1.47
C THR A 230 -10.90 10.54 -0.98
N ASN A 231 -11.91 9.80 -0.53
CA ASN A 231 -11.77 8.43 -0.07
C ASN A 231 -11.30 7.49 -1.18
N LEU A 232 -11.98 7.50 -2.34
CA LEU A 232 -11.60 6.66 -3.49
C LEU A 232 -10.26 7.07 -4.11
N PHE A 233 -9.96 8.37 -4.16
CA PHE A 233 -8.67 8.84 -4.65
C PHE A 233 -7.54 8.36 -3.73
N THR A 234 -7.74 8.43 -2.42
CA THR A 234 -6.72 7.97 -1.46
C THR A 234 -6.44 6.48 -1.62
N ALA A 235 -7.48 5.66 -1.75
CA ALA A 235 -7.39 4.24 -2.04
C ALA A 235 -6.52 3.94 -3.29
N ILE A 236 -6.89 4.55 -4.43
CA ILE A 236 -6.15 4.40 -5.69
C ILE A 236 -4.72 4.94 -5.57
N HIS A 237 -4.55 6.08 -4.89
CA HIS A 237 -3.26 6.73 -4.74
C HIS A 237 -2.28 5.85 -3.96
N THR A 238 -2.70 5.20 -2.87
CA THR A 238 -1.80 4.36 -2.08
C THR A 238 -1.45 3.06 -2.77
N ASP A 239 -2.42 2.40 -3.38
CA ASP A 239 -2.22 1.05 -3.92
C ASP A 239 -1.49 1.03 -5.27
N THR A 240 -1.48 2.18 -5.95
CA THR A 240 -0.60 2.45 -7.10
C THR A 240 0.78 2.98 -6.73
N GLY A 241 1.07 3.12 -5.44
CA GLY A 241 2.29 3.73 -4.94
C GLY A 241 2.45 5.16 -5.41
N SER A 242 1.41 5.97 -5.36
CA SER A 242 1.33 7.31 -5.95
C SER A 242 1.53 7.30 -7.47
N PHE A 243 0.83 6.39 -8.14
CA PHE A 243 0.86 6.19 -9.60
C PHE A 243 2.24 5.78 -10.17
N ARG A 244 3.09 5.11 -9.37
CA ARG A 244 4.44 4.67 -9.77
C ARG A 244 4.54 3.19 -10.10
N TYR A 245 3.59 2.38 -9.63
CA TYR A 245 3.65 0.93 -9.76
C TYR A 245 3.14 0.45 -11.12
N SER A 246 3.49 -0.78 -11.48
CA SER A 246 3.17 -1.37 -12.80
C SER A 246 1.69 -1.73 -12.97
N ASN A 247 0.90 -1.66 -11.91
CA ASN A 247 -0.56 -1.88 -11.93
C ASN A 247 -1.32 -0.66 -12.45
N VAL A 248 -0.68 0.51 -12.61
CA VAL A 248 -1.33 1.72 -13.13
C VAL A 248 -1.69 1.55 -14.59
N THR A 249 -2.95 1.82 -14.94
CA THR A 249 -3.47 1.74 -16.30
C THR A 249 -3.95 3.11 -16.81
N PRO A 250 -4.26 3.25 -18.12
CA PRO A 250 -4.96 4.43 -18.61
C PRO A 250 -6.32 4.67 -17.92
N ALA A 251 -7.01 3.61 -17.48
CA ALA A 251 -8.26 3.75 -16.74
C ALA A 251 -8.01 4.37 -15.36
N THR A 252 -6.93 3.96 -14.67
CA THR A 252 -6.51 4.53 -13.38
C THR A 252 -6.35 6.03 -13.43
N PHE A 253 -5.66 6.56 -14.45
CA PHE A 253 -5.49 8.01 -14.62
C PHE A 253 -6.80 8.74 -14.92
N ARG A 254 -7.70 8.13 -15.71
CA ARG A 254 -9.02 8.73 -16.01
C ARG A 254 -9.88 8.81 -14.75
N ILE A 255 -9.96 7.71 -14.00
CA ILE A 255 -10.71 7.67 -12.74
C ILE A 255 -10.13 8.70 -11.77
N ALA A 256 -8.80 8.75 -11.60
CA ALA A 256 -8.16 9.76 -10.75
C ALA A 256 -8.50 11.20 -11.19
N ALA A 257 -8.48 11.48 -12.49
CA ALA A 257 -8.84 12.81 -13.01
C ALA A 257 -10.30 13.18 -12.69
N GLU A 258 -11.23 12.22 -12.80
CA GLU A 258 -12.63 12.45 -12.44
C GLU A 258 -12.83 12.64 -10.94
N LEU A 259 -12.13 11.88 -10.10
CA LEU A 259 -12.16 12.06 -8.65
C LEU A 259 -11.63 13.44 -8.24
N VAL A 260 -10.55 13.91 -8.89
CA VAL A 260 -10.05 15.28 -8.69
C VAL A 260 -11.07 16.32 -9.15
N ALA A 261 -11.71 16.11 -10.31
CA ALA A 261 -12.80 16.99 -10.78
C ALA A 261 -14.01 16.99 -9.82
N ALA A 262 -14.26 15.89 -9.11
CA ALA A 262 -15.29 15.75 -8.09
C ALA A 262 -14.89 16.31 -6.71
N GLY A 263 -13.66 16.82 -6.55
CA GLY A 263 -13.21 17.53 -5.36
C GLY A 263 -12.16 16.80 -4.51
N ALA A 264 -11.59 15.68 -4.97
CA ALA A 264 -10.40 15.12 -4.34
C ALA A 264 -9.21 16.07 -4.51
N ASP A 265 -8.43 16.28 -3.44
CA ASP A 265 -7.21 17.10 -3.45
C ASP A 265 -5.96 16.20 -3.33
N PRO A 266 -5.20 15.98 -4.44
CA PRO A 266 -3.99 15.18 -4.42
C PRO A 266 -2.90 15.71 -3.48
N ALA A 267 -2.82 17.03 -3.29
CA ALA A 267 -1.83 17.65 -2.42
C ALA A 267 -2.17 17.40 -0.95
N LEU A 268 -3.46 17.50 -0.59
CA LEU A 268 -3.94 17.14 0.76
C LEU A 268 -3.64 15.67 1.07
N VAL A 269 -3.97 14.77 0.15
CA VAL A 269 -3.74 13.31 0.31
C VAL A 269 -2.26 13.02 0.47
N SER A 270 -1.42 13.56 -0.42
CA SER A 270 0.03 13.36 -0.37
C SER A 270 0.65 13.93 0.90
N ASN A 271 0.23 15.14 1.31
CA ASN A 271 0.71 15.77 2.54
C ASN A 271 0.36 14.92 3.77
N ALA A 272 -0.89 14.47 3.86
CA ALA A 272 -1.37 13.68 4.99
C ALA A 272 -0.65 12.33 5.12
N LEU A 273 -0.41 11.65 4.00
CA LEU A 273 0.23 10.33 3.96
C LEU A 273 1.76 10.39 4.14
N TYR A 274 2.43 11.40 3.57
CA TYR A 274 3.87 11.35 3.40
C TYR A 274 4.64 12.53 4.02
N GLU A 275 3.98 13.64 4.36
CA GLU A 275 4.68 14.88 4.76
C GLU A 275 4.35 15.30 6.21
N ARG A 276 3.93 14.36 7.04
CA ARG A 276 3.59 14.59 8.46
C ARG A 276 4.38 13.75 9.45
N ARG A 277 5.49 13.16 9.00
CA ARG A 277 6.41 12.41 9.86
C ARG A 277 7.08 13.34 10.86
N ASP A 278 7.22 12.88 12.11
CA ASP A 278 8.03 13.59 13.09
C ASP A 278 9.54 13.35 12.85
N ALA A 279 10.38 14.16 13.51
CA ALA A 279 11.82 14.04 13.39
C ALA A 279 12.38 12.71 13.94
N GLY A 280 11.68 12.09 14.90
CA GLY A 280 12.04 10.79 15.46
C GLY A 280 11.88 9.67 14.43
N ALA A 281 10.78 9.68 13.67
CA ALA A 281 10.54 8.76 12.57
C ALA A 281 11.64 8.85 11.50
N LEU A 282 12.10 10.06 11.15
CA LEU A 282 13.22 10.21 10.20
C LEU A 282 14.56 9.69 10.74
N ARG A 283 14.82 9.83 12.04
CA ARG A 283 16.01 9.25 12.68
C ARG A 283 15.94 7.72 12.69
N ALA A 284 14.78 7.16 13.06
CA ALA A 284 14.53 5.73 13.03
C ALA A 284 14.69 5.17 11.60
N LEU A 285 14.21 5.89 10.59
CA LEU A 285 14.43 5.55 9.19
C LEU A 285 15.93 5.49 8.87
N GLY A 286 16.70 6.50 9.28
CA GLY A 286 18.15 6.51 9.11
C GLY A 286 18.85 5.31 9.78
N ASP A 287 18.34 4.83 10.92
CA ASP A 287 18.84 3.65 11.61
C ASP A 287 18.51 2.36 10.87
N VAL A 288 17.29 2.27 10.33
CA VAL A 288 16.86 1.13 9.49
C VAL A 288 17.65 1.07 8.19
N LEU A 289 17.86 2.20 7.51
CA LEU A 289 18.57 2.24 6.23
C LEU A 289 20.02 1.73 6.33
N ARG A 290 20.67 1.90 7.49
CA ARG A 290 22.02 1.35 7.72
C ARG A 290 22.07 -0.18 7.79
N ARG A 291 20.91 -0.84 7.93
CA ARG A 291 20.78 -2.31 7.99
C ARG A 291 20.49 -2.93 6.63
N VAL A 292 20.40 -2.15 5.56
CA VAL A 292 20.17 -2.69 4.21
C VAL A 292 21.38 -3.51 3.78
N GLU A 293 21.14 -4.77 3.43
CA GLU A 293 22.14 -5.68 2.89
C GLU A 293 21.85 -6.02 1.42
N LEU A 294 22.89 -6.41 0.67
CA LEU A 294 22.82 -6.79 -0.74
C LEU A 294 23.52 -8.13 -0.97
N SER A 295 23.04 -8.88 -1.97
CA SER A 295 23.74 -10.05 -2.51
C SER A 295 25.01 -9.64 -3.24
N ASP A 296 25.96 -10.56 -3.41
CA ASP A 296 27.23 -10.32 -4.12
C ASP A 296 27.02 -9.80 -5.56
N ASP A 297 25.94 -10.22 -6.22
CA ASP A 297 25.57 -9.76 -7.57
C ASP A 297 24.69 -8.49 -7.58
N GLY A 298 24.35 -7.96 -6.40
CA GLY A 298 23.55 -6.75 -6.21
C GLY A 298 22.08 -6.84 -6.65
N ARG A 299 21.58 -8.04 -7.00
CA ARG A 299 20.21 -8.22 -7.53
C ARG A 299 19.17 -8.54 -6.45
N LEU A 300 19.59 -8.96 -5.27
CA LEU A 300 18.75 -9.16 -4.10
C LEU A 300 19.19 -8.20 -3.00
N ALA A 301 18.24 -7.49 -2.39
CA ALA A 301 18.50 -6.66 -1.22
C ALA A 301 17.52 -6.99 -0.10
N TRP A 302 17.94 -6.85 1.14
CA TRP A 302 17.07 -7.16 2.28
C TRP A 302 17.30 -6.28 3.50
N LEU A 303 16.28 -6.25 4.35
CA LEU A 303 16.29 -5.67 5.68
C LEU A 303 15.84 -6.75 6.68
N VAL A 304 16.63 -6.96 7.73
CA VAL A 304 16.28 -7.86 8.83
C VAL A 304 16.02 -7.05 10.09
N LEU A 305 14.82 -7.16 10.68
CA LEU A 305 14.43 -6.46 11.89
C LEU A 305 14.07 -7.45 13.01
N PRO A 306 14.97 -7.72 13.96
CA PRO A 306 14.64 -8.45 15.18
C PRO A 306 13.54 -7.76 15.99
N GLU A 307 12.83 -8.53 16.82
CA GLU A 307 11.74 -7.99 17.63
C GLU A 307 12.27 -6.89 18.58
N GLY A 308 11.57 -5.75 18.63
CA GLY A 308 11.97 -4.60 19.45
C GLY A 308 13.16 -3.78 18.91
N SER A 309 13.76 -4.16 17.78
CA SER A 309 14.87 -3.38 17.19
C SER A 309 14.45 -2.03 16.61
N VAL A 310 13.16 -1.89 16.27
CA VAL A 310 12.51 -0.70 15.74
C VAL A 310 11.11 -0.64 16.35
N GLU A 311 10.61 0.55 16.68
CA GLU A 311 9.25 0.69 17.19
C GLU A 311 8.21 0.19 16.18
N GLU A 312 7.31 -0.70 16.58
CA GLU A 312 6.32 -1.30 15.66
C GLU A 312 5.44 -0.22 15.00
N ARG A 313 5.11 0.86 15.73
CA ARG A 313 4.35 1.99 15.17
C ARG A 313 5.03 2.62 13.95
N PHE A 314 6.37 2.65 13.93
CA PHE A 314 7.14 3.19 12.81
C PHE A 314 7.18 2.18 11.66
N VAL A 315 7.38 0.90 11.98
CA VAL A 315 7.36 -0.19 10.97
C VAL A 315 6.00 -0.28 10.27
N GLU A 316 4.90 -0.11 10.99
CA GLU A 316 3.55 -0.14 10.41
C GLU A 316 3.21 1.12 9.60
N ALA A 317 3.85 2.27 9.91
CA ALA A 317 3.62 3.53 9.22
C ALA A 317 4.47 3.71 7.94
N GLU A 318 5.43 2.81 7.68
CA GLU A 318 6.42 2.97 6.63
C GLU A 318 6.53 1.71 5.76
N ASP A 319 6.50 1.86 4.43
CA ASP A 319 6.72 0.73 3.50
C ASP A 319 8.23 0.46 3.34
N LEU A 320 8.86 -0.04 4.42
CA LEU A 320 10.31 -0.16 4.56
C LEU A 320 10.97 -1.02 3.47
N VAL A 321 10.26 -2.00 2.90
CA VAL A 321 10.79 -2.86 1.82
C VAL A 321 11.03 -2.09 0.51
N ASN A 322 10.42 -0.91 0.33
CA ASN A 322 10.68 -0.08 -0.86
C ASN A 322 12.05 0.57 -0.88
N TYR A 323 12.68 0.82 0.28
CA TYR A 323 14.03 1.41 0.31
C TYR A 323 15.09 0.48 -0.31
N PRO A 324 15.25 -0.80 0.10
CA PRO A 324 16.15 -1.72 -0.59
C PRO A 324 15.74 -1.94 -2.05
N ARG A 325 14.43 -1.94 -2.37
CA ARG A 325 13.96 -2.03 -3.76
C ARG A 325 14.42 -0.88 -4.64
N SER A 326 14.59 0.33 -4.08
CA SER A 326 14.95 1.53 -4.84
C SER A 326 16.35 1.48 -5.46
N ILE A 327 17.22 0.58 -4.98
CA ILE A 327 18.57 0.40 -5.52
C ILE A 327 18.48 -0.09 -6.97
N GLY A 328 19.19 0.57 -7.90
CA GLY A 328 19.04 0.35 -9.34
C GLY A 328 19.24 -1.11 -9.80
N SER A 329 20.24 -1.80 -9.25
CA SER A 329 20.55 -3.21 -9.58
C SER A 329 19.54 -4.21 -9.04
N VAL A 330 18.84 -3.88 -7.95
CA VAL A 330 17.95 -4.81 -7.23
C VAL A 330 16.76 -5.19 -8.10
N ARG A 331 16.44 -6.50 -8.09
CA ARG A 331 15.30 -7.13 -8.77
C ARG A 331 14.26 -7.64 -7.77
N VAL A 332 14.70 -8.13 -6.62
CA VAL A 332 13.83 -8.53 -5.50
C VAL A 332 14.34 -7.86 -4.23
N ALA A 333 13.43 -7.29 -3.45
CA ALA A 333 13.70 -6.75 -2.12
C ALA A 333 12.90 -7.49 -1.06
N CYS A 334 13.51 -7.74 0.10
CA CYS A 334 12.88 -8.41 1.24
C CYS A 334 12.91 -7.52 2.50
N LEU A 335 11.80 -7.45 3.22
CA LEU A 335 11.78 -7.07 4.64
C LEU A 335 11.42 -8.31 5.45
N ILE A 336 12.27 -8.67 6.40
CA ILE A 336 12.14 -9.88 7.22
C ILE A 336 12.18 -9.45 8.68
N ARG A 337 11.09 -9.64 9.41
CA ARG A 337 10.97 -9.11 10.78
C ARG A 337 10.31 -10.08 11.74
N GLU A 338 10.78 -10.10 12.98
CA GLU A 338 10.11 -10.84 14.06
C GLU A 338 8.93 -10.03 14.61
N ARG A 339 7.82 -10.72 14.89
CA ARG A 339 6.67 -10.17 15.61
C ARG A 339 5.86 -11.28 16.25
N GLY A 340 5.69 -11.24 17.57
CA GLY A 340 4.78 -12.14 18.28
C GLY A 340 5.10 -13.62 18.08
N GLY A 341 6.38 -13.98 18.07
CA GLY A 341 6.84 -15.36 17.86
C GLY A 341 6.77 -15.87 16.42
N GLN A 342 6.45 -15.01 15.45
CA GLN A 342 6.50 -15.32 14.01
C GLN A 342 7.49 -14.41 13.28
N VAL A 343 7.91 -14.84 12.09
CA VAL A 343 8.70 -14.03 11.15
C VAL A 343 7.80 -13.59 10.00
N LYS A 344 7.55 -12.29 9.92
CA LYS A 344 6.83 -11.66 8.80
C LYS A 344 7.81 -11.33 7.69
N ILE A 345 7.43 -11.68 6.46
CA ILE A 345 8.22 -11.46 5.26
C ILE A 345 7.39 -10.60 4.30
N SER A 346 7.95 -9.49 3.87
CA SER A 346 7.41 -8.65 2.79
C SER A 346 8.37 -8.65 1.62
N LEU A 347 7.86 -8.93 0.43
CA LEU A 347 8.61 -9.03 -0.81
C LEU A 347 8.15 -7.96 -1.79
N ARG A 348 9.11 -7.40 -2.53
CA ARG A 348 8.82 -6.51 -3.65
C ARG A 348 9.68 -6.83 -4.86
N GLY A 349 9.08 -6.77 -6.03
CA GLY A 349 9.72 -6.95 -7.33
C GLY A 349 9.80 -5.66 -8.16
N LYS A 350 10.42 -5.77 -9.33
CA LYS A 350 10.43 -4.74 -10.40
C LYS A 350 9.85 -5.23 -11.74
N GLY A 351 9.07 -6.30 -11.73
CA GLY A 351 8.45 -6.89 -12.92
C GLY A 351 9.17 -8.13 -13.45
N ASP A 352 10.49 -8.20 -13.30
CA ASP A 352 11.29 -9.30 -13.85
C ASP A 352 11.10 -10.64 -13.09
N VAL A 353 10.73 -10.58 -11.81
CA VAL A 353 10.59 -11.75 -10.93
C VAL A 353 9.24 -11.69 -10.25
N ASP A 354 8.44 -12.74 -10.43
CA ASP A 354 7.15 -12.92 -9.75
C ASP A 354 7.39 -13.29 -8.27
N VAL A 355 7.31 -12.28 -7.39
CA VAL A 355 7.53 -12.47 -5.94
C VAL A 355 6.38 -13.18 -5.24
N SER A 356 5.19 -13.25 -5.86
CA SER A 356 4.08 -14.03 -5.30
C SER A 356 4.44 -15.51 -5.24
N ARG A 357 5.15 -16.05 -6.25
CA ARG A 357 5.61 -17.44 -6.26
C ARG A 357 6.58 -17.75 -5.12
N ILE A 358 7.41 -16.76 -4.74
CA ILE A 358 8.29 -16.88 -3.57
C ILE A 358 7.43 -16.96 -2.31
N ALA A 359 6.46 -16.07 -2.11
CA ALA A 359 5.59 -16.05 -0.94
C ALA A 359 4.76 -17.34 -0.78
N HIS A 360 4.23 -17.90 -1.88
CA HIS A 360 3.46 -19.15 -1.86
C HIS A 360 4.27 -20.34 -1.32
N ARG A 361 5.59 -20.38 -1.55
CA ARG A 361 6.46 -21.43 -0.97
C ARG A 361 6.53 -21.39 0.56
N PHE A 362 6.15 -20.26 1.15
CA PHE A 362 6.10 -20.03 2.59
C PHE A 362 4.66 -19.88 3.10
N GLY A 363 3.66 -20.32 2.33
CA GLY A 363 2.24 -20.30 2.72
C GLY A 363 1.59 -18.92 2.70
N GLY A 364 2.20 -17.93 2.04
CA GLY A 364 1.57 -16.63 1.78
C GLY A 364 1.11 -16.46 0.33
N GLY A 365 1.04 -15.20 -0.11
CA GLY A 365 0.45 -14.81 -1.39
C GLY A 365 0.63 -13.33 -1.71
N GLY A 366 -0.17 -12.82 -2.64
CA GLY A 366 -0.14 -11.44 -3.14
C GLY A 366 0.11 -11.32 -4.64
N HIS A 367 0.49 -10.11 -5.07
CA HIS A 367 0.72 -9.76 -6.47
C HIS A 367 2.13 -10.13 -6.97
N PRO A 368 2.34 -10.24 -8.29
CA PRO A 368 3.65 -10.55 -8.86
C PRO A 368 4.78 -9.59 -8.45
N ASN A 369 4.47 -8.35 -8.10
CA ASN A 369 5.46 -7.34 -7.67
C ASN A 369 5.39 -6.98 -6.18
N ALA A 370 4.44 -7.52 -5.43
CA ALA A 370 4.25 -7.22 -4.01
C ALA A 370 3.54 -8.41 -3.34
N ALA A 371 4.26 -9.13 -2.48
CA ALA A 371 3.75 -10.33 -1.85
C ALA A 371 4.28 -10.43 -0.40
N GLY A 372 3.68 -11.31 0.40
CA GLY A 372 4.12 -11.51 1.77
C GLY A 372 3.64 -12.82 2.39
N CYS A 373 4.25 -13.17 3.51
CA CYS A 373 3.89 -14.36 4.30
C CYS A 373 4.30 -14.18 5.77
N SER A 374 3.70 -14.99 6.65
CA SER A 374 4.09 -15.11 8.06
C SER A 374 4.49 -16.55 8.32
N VAL A 375 5.71 -16.76 8.83
CA VAL A 375 6.31 -18.08 8.99
C VAL A 375 6.72 -18.29 10.44
N ALA A 376 6.43 -19.47 10.99
CA ALA A 376 6.96 -19.87 12.30
C ALA A 376 8.42 -20.31 12.18
N GLY A 377 9.27 -19.87 13.11
CA GLY A 377 10.68 -20.25 13.15
C GLY A 377 11.59 -19.13 13.66
N SER A 378 12.89 -19.40 13.75
CA SER A 378 13.86 -18.37 14.14
C SER A 378 14.15 -17.43 12.97
N LEU A 379 14.33 -16.14 13.26
CA LEU A 379 14.65 -15.11 12.26
C LEU A 379 15.81 -15.49 11.36
N GLY A 380 16.91 -16.00 11.93
CA GLY A 380 18.09 -16.38 11.16
C GLY A 380 17.82 -17.53 10.18
N LYS A 381 17.04 -18.54 10.57
CA LYS A 381 16.70 -19.66 9.68
C LYS A 381 15.76 -19.21 8.57
N VAL A 382 14.69 -18.51 8.93
CA VAL A 382 13.71 -18.01 7.96
C VAL A 382 14.37 -17.05 6.97
N THR A 383 15.26 -16.17 7.45
CA THR A 383 16.06 -15.28 6.59
C THR A 383 16.87 -16.07 5.57
N ALA A 384 17.65 -17.07 6.01
CA ALA A 384 18.46 -17.88 5.11
C ALA A 384 17.62 -18.61 4.06
N ASP A 385 16.48 -19.19 4.46
CA ASP A 385 15.59 -19.93 3.57
C ASP A 385 14.94 -19.01 2.52
N VAL A 386 14.41 -17.85 2.94
CA VAL A 386 13.80 -16.86 2.03
C VAL A 386 14.81 -16.31 1.04
N LEU A 387 16.00 -15.93 1.49
CA LEU A 387 17.04 -15.38 0.61
C LEU A 387 17.52 -16.44 -0.40
N ALA A 388 17.62 -17.71 -0.01
CA ALA A 388 17.98 -18.79 -0.93
C ALA A 388 16.93 -18.99 -2.03
N VAL A 389 15.65 -18.96 -1.67
CA VAL A 389 14.54 -19.07 -2.64
C VAL A 389 14.51 -17.85 -3.57
N ALA A 390 14.62 -16.63 -3.02
CA ALA A 390 14.63 -15.41 -3.80
C ALA A 390 15.81 -15.34 -4.78
N ALA A 391 17.02 -15.73 -4.33
CA ALA A 391 18.20 -15.81 -5.20
C ALA A 391 18.02 -16.82 -6.34
N THR A 392 17.31 -17.92 -6.09
CA THR A 392 17.00 -18.92 -7.13
C THR A 392 16.03 -18.37 -8.15
N ALA A 393 14.93 -17.74 -7.71
CA ALA A 393 13.95 -17.11 -8.59
C ALA A 393 14.58 -16.02 -9.48
N ILE A 394 15.52 -15.24 -8.96
CA ILE A 394 16.27 -14.24 -9.75
C ILE A 394 17.11 -14.91 -10.85
N ARG A 395 17.76 -16.04 -10.58
CA ARG A 395 18.57 -16.76 -11.58
C ARG A 395 17.69 -17.35 -12.67
N GLU A 396 16.61 -18.02 -12.30
CA GLU A 396 15.64 -18.61 -13.23
C GLU A 396 15.05 -17.54 -14.18
N ALA A 397 14.60 -16.41 -13.64
CA ALA A 397 14.08 -15.30 -14.45
C ALA A 397 15.12 -14.72 -15.42
N ALA A 398 16.39 -14.67 -15.02
CA ALA A 398 17.48 -14.20 -15.87
C ALA A 398 17.81 -15.17 -17.01
N GLU A 399 17.62 -16.48 -16.82
CA GLU A 399 17.80 -17.50 -17.85
C GLU A 399 16.64 -17.51 -18.85
N GLU A 400 15.40 -17.38 -18.37
CA GLU A 400 14.20 -17.23 -19.20
C GLU A 400 14.28 -15.99 -20.10
N SER A 401 14.81 -14.87 -19.59
CA SER A 401 14.98 -13.63 -20.35
C SER A 401 16.08 -13.71 -21.43
N ARG A 402 17.00 -14.69 -21.34
CA ARG A 402 18.06 -14.91 -22.35
C ARG A 402 17.64 -15.86 -23.47
N THR A 403 16.58 -16.64 -23.24
CA THR A 403 16.06 -17.63 -24.18
C THR A 403 14.90 -17.10 -25.03
N ARG A 404 14.33 -15.95 -24.65
CA ARG A 404 13.41 -15.14 -25.46
C ARG A 404 14.20 -14.08 -26.23
#